data_AF-A0A4Y9XKT5-F1
#
_entry.id   AF-A0A4Y9XKT5-F1
#
_cell.length_a   1.000
_cell.length_b   1.000
_cell.length_c   1.000
_cell.angle_alpha   90.00
_cell.angle_beta   90.00
_cell.angle_gamma   90.00
#
_symmetry.space_group_name_H-M   'P 1'
#
loop_
_entity.id
_entity.type
_entity.pdbx_description
1 polymer ?
#
loop_
_entity_poly.entity_id
_entity_poly.type
_entity_poly.pdbx_seq_one_letter_code
_entity_poly.pdbx_strand_id
1 'polypeptide(L)'
;MRGSFTSLEDLEVAFKADAQDRALIDHITSSFPNLHLLQVHRYRAEGETAADVESALNHITQALSSLHYLRHFRMYLNLPEDDYRFKGPRPYGDIKIATRQEEFQELLQRYATLIAQHCGRALQMVDFLCTWVFNTRIWMRFYVERDDDDRLVVRFEEGSTYFLIYSDDTEGP
;
A
#
# COMPACT_ATOMS: atom_id res chain seq x y z
N MET A 1 6.72 -7.39 27.57
CA MET A 1 5.40 -8.05 27.74
C MET A 1 5.09 -8.77 26.44
N ARG A 2 4.87 -10.09 26.46
CA ARG A 2 4.38 -10.86 25.31
C ARG A 2 2.92 -11.21 25.59
N GLY A 3 2.01 -10.34 25.18
CA GLY A 3 0.60 -10.68 25.05
C GLY A 3 0.29 -10.66 23.57
N SER A 4 -0.05 -11.81 22.97
CA SER A 4 -0.60 -11.81 21.62
C SER A 4 -2.01 -11.24 21.72
N PHE A 5 -2.26 -10.12 21.07
CA PHE A 5 -3.59 -9.55 20.96
C PHE A 5 -4.34 -10.30 19.84
N THR A 6 -4.73 -11.53 20.15
CA THR A 6 -5.32 -12.46 19.17
C THR A 6 -6.73 -12.08 18.73
N SER A 7 -7.37 -11.11 19.39
CA SER A 7 -8.68 -10.60 18.99
C SER A 7 -8.60 -9.44 18.00
N LEU A 8 -7.42 -8.85 17.77
CA LEU A 8 -7.28 -7.73 16.84
C LEU A 8 -7.26 -8.26 15.40
N GLU A 9 -8.26 -7.89 14.63
CA GLU A 9 -8.40 -8.26 13.22
C GLU A 9 -8.02 -7.10 12.29
N ASP A 10 -8.19 -5.85 12.73
CA ASP A 10 -7.93 -4.67 11.91
C ASP A 10 -6.93 -3.75 12.63
N LEU A 11 -5.86 -3.36 11.93
CA LEU A 11 -4.87 -2.43 12.45
C LEU A 11 -4.50 -1.39 11.41
N GLU A 12 -4.50 -0.12 11.83
CA GLU A 12 -3.92 0.99 11.10
C GLU A 12 -2.74 1.58 11.89
N VAL A 13 -1.64 1.85 11.18
CA VAL A 13 -0.46 2.50 11.75
C VAL A 13 0.07 3.55 10.79
N ALA A 14 0.49 4.68 11.33
CA ALA A 14 1.13 5.76 10.61
C ALA A 14 2.44 6.16 11.31
N PHE A 15 3.54 6.21 10.57
CA PHE A 15 4.85 6.56 11.12
C PHE A 15 5.76 7.22 10.08
N LYS A 16 6.70 8.03 10.56
CA LYS A 16 7.80 8.53 9.75
C LYS A 16 8.93 7.52 9.80
N ALA A 17 9.51 7.24 8.65
CA ALA A 17 10.61 6.31 8.50
C ALA A 17 11.80 6.70 9.38
N ASP A 18 12.31 5.71 10.10
CA ASP A 18 13.53 5.78 10.89
C ASP A 18 14.26 4.43 10.94
N ALA A 19 15.27 4.33 11.80
CA ALA A 19 16.07 3.10 11.95
C ALA A 19 15.29 1.92 12.57
N GLN A 20 14.09 2.14 13.11
CA GLN A 20 13.27 1.16 13.81
C GLN A 20 12.06 0.68 12.99
N ASP A 21 11.87 1.16 11.76
CA ASP A 21 10.79 0.73 10.85
C ASP A 21 10.64 -0.79 10.79
N ARG A 22 11.75 -1.50 10.63
CA ARG A 22 11.76 -2.97 10.54
C ARG A 22 11.28 -3.62 11.84
N ALA A 23 11.80 -3.14 12.97
CA ALA A 23 11.42 -3.65 14.29
C ALA A 23 9.93 -3.39 14.60
N LEU A 24 9.39 -2.26 14.15
CA LEU A 24 7.95 -1.95 14.28
C LEU A 24 7.11 -2.95 13.49
N ILE A 25 7.48 -3.22 12.23
CA ILE A 25 6.73 -4.15 11.37
C ILE A 25 6.83 -5.59 11.89
N ASP A 26 8.02 -6.05 12.29
CA ASP A 26 8.20 -7.36 12.92
C ASP A 26 7.40 -7.48 14.22
N HIS A 27 7.31 -6.40 15.01
CA HIS A 27 6.52 -6.39 16.23
C HIS A 27 5.02 -6.49 15.94
N ILE A 28 4.52 -5.78 14.93
CA ILE A 28 3.11 -5.84 14.52
C ILE A 28 2.76 -7.26 14.08
N THR A 29 3.51 -7.83 13.16
CA THR A 29 3.16 -9.14 12.58
C THR A 29 3.27 -10.28 13.61
N SER A 30 4.18 -10.17 14.57
CA SER A 30 4.31 -11.13 15.67
C SER A 30 3.29 -10.96 16.80
N SER A 31 2.81 -9.74 17.05
CA SER A 31 1.89 -9.46 18.17
C SER A 31 0.42 -9.60 17.78
N PHE A 32 0.10 -9.44 16.50
CA PHE A 32 -1.25 -9.45 15.94
C PHE A 32 -1.37 -10.50 14.80
N PRO A 33 -1.23 -11.80 15.10
CA PRO A 33 -1.19 -12.84 14.05
C PRO A 33 -2.54 -13.06 13.34
N ASN A 34 -3.64 -12.57 13.90
CA ASN A 34 -5.01 -12.77 13.39
C ASN A 34 -5.53 -11.57 12.58
N LEU A 35 -4.64 -10.67 12.14
CA LEU A 35 -5.04 -9.54 11.31
C LEU A 35 -5.68 -10.02 9.99
N HIS A 36 -6.86 -9.50 9.71
CA HIS A 36 -7.58 -9.56 8.45
C HIS A 36 -7.28 -8.32 7.59
N LEU A 37 -7.17 -7.13 8.21
CA LEU A 37 -6.78 -5.88 7.58
C LEU A 37 -5.54 -5.28 8.26
N LEU A 38 -4.55 -4.92 7.45
CA LEU A 38 -3.43 -4.09 7.89
C LEU A 38 -3.27 -2.88 6.98
N GLN A 39 -3.32 -1.68 7.56
CA GLN A 39 -3.08 -0.41 6.89
C GLN A 39 -1.80 0.26 7.41
N VAL A 40 -0.85 0.50 6.52
CA VAL A 40 0.45 1.10 6.85
C VAL A 40 0.65 2.42 6.10
N HIS A 41 0.76 3.53 6.83
CA HIS A 41 1.20 4.80 6.29
C HIS A 41 2.65 5.08 6.70
N ARG A 42 3.58 4.85 5.77
CA ARG A 42 5.00 5.10 5.96
C ARG A 42 5.40 6.39 5.24
N TYR A 43 5.76 7.41 6.00
CA TYR A 43 6.26 8.67 5.46
C TYR A 43 7.79 8.62 5.36
N ARG A 44 8.35 8.90 4.18
CA ARG A 44 9.80 8.96 3.98
C ARG A 44 10.55 9.84 4.98
N ALA A 45 11.76 9.40 5.32
CA ALA A 45 12.74 10.21 6.03
C ALA A 45 13.36 11.26 5.08
N GLU A 46 14.04 12.25 5.65
CA GLU A 46 14.80 13.21 4.84
C GLU A 46 15.98 12.49 4.16
N GLY A 47 16.14 12.70 2.85
CA GLY A 47 17.21 12.09 2.05
C GLY A 47 16.97 10.63 1.63
N GLU A 48 15.83 10.04 1.99
CA GLU A 48 15.48 8.67 1.61
C GLU A 48 15.25 8.55 0.10
N THR A 49 15.94 7.58 -0.53
CA THR A 49 15.88 7.33 -1.97
C THR A 49 14.76 6.36 -2.35
N ALA A 50 14.44 6.25 -3.64
CA ALA A 50 13.49 5.25 -4.12
C ALA A 50 13.92 3.81 -3.76
N ALA A 51 15.23 3.52 -3.79
CA ALA A 51 15.77 2.21 -3.44
C ALA A 51 15.59 1.88 -1.95
N ASP A 52 15.67 2.88 -1.07
CA ASP A 52 15.42 2.71 0.37
C ASP A 52 13.94 2.38 0.63
N VAL A 53 13.03 3.07 -0.05
CA VAL A 53 11.58 2.77 0.02
C VAL A 53 11.28 1.36 -0.49
N GLU A 54 11.89 0.95 -1.60
CA GLU A 54 11.76 -0.40 -2.14
C GLU A 54 12.35 -1.45 -1.18
N SER A 55 13.46 -1.16 -0.51
CA SER A 55 14.00 -2.01 0.56
C SER A 55 13.03 -2.17 1.73
N ALA A 56 12.37 -1.09 2.15
CA ALA A 56 11.36 -1.10 3.20
C ALA A 56 10.13 -1.93 2.77
N LEU A 57 9.64 -1.75 1.54
CA LEU A 57 8.55 -2.54 0.98
C LEU A 57 8.88 -4.04 0.96
N ASN A 58 10.08 -4.42 0.51
CA ASN A 58 10.53 -5.81 0.49
C ASN A 58 10.50 -6.43 1.90
N HIS A 59 10.97 -5.68 2.90
CA HIS A 59 10.95 -6.14 4.28
C HIS A 59 9.51 -6.28 4.82
N ILE A 60 8.65 -5.27 4.60
CA ILE A 60 7.23 -5.34 4.96
C ILE A 60 6.60 -6.58 4.36
N THR A 61 6.77 -6.77 3.05
CA THR A 61 6.24 -7.91 2.30
C THR A 61 6.68 -9.25 2.90
N GLN A 62 7.97 -9.37 3.25
CA GLN A 62 8.48 -10.57 3.91
C GLN A 62 7.84 -10.80 5.28
N ALA A 63 7.64 -9.74 6.08
CA ALA A 63 7.00 -9.86 7.39
C ALA A 63 5.51 -10.27 7.28
N LEU A 64 4.79 -9.75 6.29
CA LEU A 64 3.37 -10.09 6.03
C LEU A 64 3.16 -11.58 5.72
N SER A 65 4.19 -12.30 5.26
CA SER A 65 4.09 -13.76 5.02
C SER A 65 3.69 -14.58 6.25
N SER A 66 3.91 -14.03 7.45
CA SER A 66 3.50 -14.64 8.73
C SER A 66 2.03 -14.43 9.09
N LEU A 67 1.33 -13.49 8.44
CA LEU A 67 -0.07 -13.17 8.70
C LEU A 67 -0.99 -14.04 7.82
N HIS A 68 -1.23 -15.28 8.26
CA HIS A 68 -1.97 -16.27 7.47
C HIS A 68 -3.44 -15.94 7.22
N TYR A 69 -4.03 -15.03 8.01
CA TYR A 69 -5.42 -14.59 7.88
C TYR A 69 -5.56 -13.24 7.18
N LEU A 70 -4.47 -12.60 6.77
CA LEU A 70 -4.51 -11.29 6.13
C LEU A 70 -5.27 -11.38 4.82
N ARG A 71 -6.37 -10.65 4.71
CA ARG A 71 -7.23 -10.57 3.52
C ARG A 71 -7.00 -9.29 2.75
N HIS A 72 -6.71 -8.21 3.46
CA HIS A 72 -6.57 -6.89 2.87
C HIS A 72 -5.33 -6.19 3.43
N PHE A 73 -4.45 -5.77 2.54
CA PHE A 73 -3.32 -4.92 2.89
C PHE A 73 -3.47 -3.55 2.22
N ARG A 74 -3.31 -2.48 2.98
CA ARG A 74 -3.38 -1.10 2.48
C ARG A 74 -2.10 -0.40 2.82
N MET A 75 -1.55 0.39 1.90
CA MET A 75 -0.35 1.14 2.21
C MET A 75 -0.24 2.50 1.54
N TYR A 76 0.40 3.43 2.25
CA TYR A 76 0.97 4.65 1.72
C TYR A 76 2.48 4.59 1.93
N LEU A 77 3.26 4.70 0.85
CA LEU A 77 4.74 4.64 0.90
C LEU A 77 5.41 6.01 0.78
N ASN A 78 4.62 7.07 0.53
CA ASN A 78 5.15 8.39 0.20
C ASN A 78 6.22 8.30 -0.92
N LEU A 79 5.92 7.66 -2.05
CA LEU A 79 6.90 7.45 -3.13
C LEU A 79 7.42 8.78 -3.68
N PRO A 80 8.71 8.90 -4.07
CA PRO A 80 9.24 10.13 -4.69
C PRO A 80 8.44 10.60 -5.91
N GLU A 81 7.91 9.67 -6.69
CA GLU A 81 7.07 9.93 -7.85
C GLU A 81 5.79 10.68 -7.46
N ASP A 82 5.33 10.50 -6.22
CA ASP A 82 4.16 11.12 -5.60
C ASP A 82 4.47 12.51 -5.03
N ASP A 83 5.72 12.98 -4.96
CA ASP A 83 6.03 14.40 -4.61
C ASP A 83 5.65 15.39 -5.73
N TYR A 84 5.34 14.86 -6.91
CA TYR A 84 5.11 15.68 -8.09
C TYR A 84 3.83 16.50 -7.99
N ARG A 85 3.97 17.76 -7.59
CA ARG A 85 2.90 18.75 -7.64
C ARG A 85 2.92 19.47 -8.98
N PHE A 86 2.02 19.10 -9.88
CA PHE A 86 1.79 19.91 -11.08
C PHE A 86 1.22 21.28 -10.68
N LYS A 87 1.97 22.37 -10.90
CA LYS A 87 1.58 23.75 -10.52
C LYS A 87 1.02 24.59 -11.69
N GLY A 88 0.56 23.98 -12.79
CA GLY A 88 0.08 24.69 -13.98
C GLY A 88 -1.38 24.40 -14.36
N PRO A 89 -1.99 25.20 -15.27
CA PRO A 89 -3.24 24.82 -15.91
C PRO A 89 -3.00 23.60 -16.80
N ARG A 90 -3.84 22.56 -16.69
CA ARG A 90 -3.70 21.31 -17.45
C ARG A 90 -3.98 21.58 -18.94
N PRO A 91 -3.04 21.39 -19.86
CA PRO A 91 -3.39 21.19 -21.25
C PRO A 91 -4.15 19.87 -21.33
N TYR A 92 -5.37 19.87 -21.86
CA TYR A 92 -6.09 18.64 -22.16
C TYR A 92 -5.25 17.79 -23.12
N GLY A 93 -4.97 16.53 -22.77
CA GLY A 93 -4.19 15.61 -23.61
C GLY A 93 -2.66 15.71 -23.50
N ASP A 94 -2.11 16.14 -22.35
CA ASP A 94 -0.66 16.10 -22.14
C ASP A 94 -0.16 14.64 -22.04
N ILE A 95 0.43 14.16 -23.13
CA ILE A 95 0.99 12.81 -23.26
C ILE A 95 1.98 12.49 -22.12
N LYS A 96 2.75 13.48 -21.64
CA LYS A 96 3.73 13.24 -20.57
C LYS A 96 3.07 12.89 -19.24
N ILE A 97 1.89 13.45 -18.96
CA ILE A 97 1.13 13.14 -17.75
C ILE A 97 0.54 11.74 -17.87
N ALA A 98 -0.03 11.40 -19.03
CA ALA A 98 -0.58 10.07 -19.28
C ALA A 98 0.49 8.97 -19.14
N THR A 99 1.64 9.12 -19.81
CA THR A 99 2.76 8.17 -19.71
C THR A 99 3.25 8.02 -18.27
N ARG A 100 3.33 9.11 -17.50
CA ARG A 100 3.74 9.05 -16.09
C ARG A 100 2.73 8.32 -15.21
N GLN A 101 1.44 8.48 -15.47
CA GLN A 101 0.39 7.76 -14.75
C GLN A 101 0.44 6.26 -15.06
N GLU A 102 0.68 5.91 -16.33
CA GLU A 102 0.89 4.52 -16.76
C GLU A 102 2.13 3.92 -16.08
N GLU A 103 3.29 4.58 -16.14
CA GLU A 103 4.53 4.13 -15.47
C GLU A 103 4.34 3.95 -13.95
N PHE A 104 3.61 4.85 -13.31
CA PHE A 104 3.32 4.76 -11.88
C PHE A 104 2.33 3.63 -11.56
N GLN A 105 1.32 3.40 -12.40
CA GLN A 105 0.43 2.26 -12.27
C GLN A 105 1.18 0.93 -12.45
N GLU A 106 2.09 0.84 -13.42
CA GLU A 106 2.96 -0.33 -13.62
C GLU A 106 3.86 -0.59 -12.41
N LEU A 107 4.40 0.46 -11.80
CA LEU A 107 5.16 0.35 -10.55
C LEU A 107 4.31 -0.26 -9.43
N LEU A 108 3.09 0.23 -9.25
CA LEU A 108 2.19 -0.26 -8.21
C LEU A 108 1.68 -1.67 -8.50
N GLN A 109 1.45 -2.03 -9.77
CA GLN A 109 1.16 -3.40 -10.18
C GLN A 109 2.32 -4.34 -9.82
N ARG A 110 3.57 -3.92 -10.02
CA ARG A 110 4.75 -4.70 -9.62
C ARG A 110 4.81 -4.90 -8.11
N TYR A 111 4.54 -3.85 -7.33
CA TYR A 111 4.51 -3.94 -5.87
C TYR A 111 3.36 -4.80 -5.34
N ALA A 112 2.15 -4.67 -5.91
CA ALA A 112 1.01 -5.53 -5.58
C ALA A 112 1.35 -7.01 -5.85
N THR A 113 1.99 -7.29 -6.98
CA THR A 113 2.42 -8.64 -7.35
C THR A 113 3.45 -9.19 -6.36
N LEU A 114 4.45 -8.40 -5.99
CA LEU A 114 5.44 -8.77 -5.00
C LEU A 114 4.79 -9.09 -3.64
N ILE A 115 3.90 -8.23 -3.15
CA ILE A 115 3.17 -8.46 -1.89
C ILE A 115 2.40 -9.77 -1.95
N ALA A 116 1.66 -9.98 -3.03
CA ALA A 116 0.82 -11.15 -3.22
C ALA A 116 1.60 -12.47 -3.38
N GLN A 117 2.84 -12.42 -3.87
CA GLN A 117 3.72 -13.59 -3.95
C GLN A 117 4.20 -14.08 -2.58
N HIS A 118 4.41 -13.17 -1.63
CA HIS A 118 4.93 -13.51 -0.31
C HIS A 118 3.83 -13.70 0.75
N CYS A 119 2.66 -13.08 0.59
CA CYS A 119 1.57 -13.24 1.53
C CYS A 119 0.87 -14.60 1.43
N GLY A 120 0.18 -14.99 2.50
CA GLY A 120 -0.62 -16.21 2.53
C GLY A 120 -1.77 -16.21 1.51
N ARG A 121 -2.33 -17.39 1.24
CA ARG A 121 -3.46 -17.58 0.29
C ARG A 121 -4.75 -16.83 0.67
N ALA A 122 -4.82 -16.29 1.88
CA ALA A 122 -5.96 -15.51 2.34
C ALA A 122 -6.00 -14.09 1.75
N LEU A 123 -4.89 -13.58 1.21
CA LEU A 123 -4.82 -12.22 0.67
C LEU A 123 -5.72 -12.10 -0.57
N GLN A 124 -6.62 -11.11 -0.53
CA GLN A 124 -7.61 -10.83 -1.56
C GLN A 124 -7.41 -9.45 -2.20
N MET A 125 -6.90 -8.47 -1.43
CA MET A 125 -6.81 -7.08 -1.88
C MET A 125 -5.52 -6.42 -1.40
N VAL A 126 -4.91 -5.65 -2.30
CA VAL A 126 -3.83 -4.71 -1.99
C VAL A 126 -4.24 -3.32 -2.47
N ASP A 127 -4.28 -2.34 -1.56
CA ASP A 127 -4.55 -0.95 -1.94
C ASP A 127 -3.34 -0.05 -1.70
N PHE A 128 -3.07 0.85 -2.64
CA PHE A 128 -2.07 1.90 -2.50
C PHE A 128 -2.72 3.27 -2.44
N LEU A 129 -2.44 4.03 -1.38
CA LEU A 129 -2.81 5.43 -1.34
C LEU A 129 -1.87 6.21 -2.26
N CYS A 130 -2.45 6.90 -3.22
CA CYS A 130 -1.76 7.77 -4.15
C CYS A 130 -2.26 9.20 -3.94
N THR A 131 -1.39 10.21 -4.04
CA THR A 131 -1.78 11.59 -3.72
C THR A 131 -1.70 12.54 -4.91
N TRP A 132 -0.50 12.87 -5.38
CA TRP A 132 -0.33 13.97 -6.35
C TRP A 132 -0.24 13.48 -7.79
N VAL A 133 0.22 12.25 -8.02
CA VAL A 133 0.35 11.68 -9.37
C VAL A 133 -0.99 11.55 -10.12
N PHE A 134 -2.09 11.34 -9.39
CA PHE A 134 -3.46 11.36 -9.94
C PHE A 134 -4.21 12.68 -9.67
N ASN A 135 -3.52 13.67 -9.09
CA ASN A 135 -4.06 14.96 -8.69
C ASN A 135 -5.26 14.89 -7.74
N THR A 136 -5.37 13.79 -7.00
CA THR A 136 -6.37 13.55 -5.97
C THR A 136 -5.90 12.40 -5.07
N ARG A 137 -6.32 12.42 -3.80
CA ARG A 137 -6.04 11.33 -2.86
C ARG A 137 -6.98 10.17 -3.14
N ILE A 138 -6.41 9.08 -3.62
CA ILE A 138 -7.15 7.90 -4.06
C ILE A 138 -6.51 6.62 -3.55
N TRP A 139 -7.32 5.63 -3.26
CA TRP A 139 -6.84 4.26 -3.02
C TRP A 139 -6.90 3.48 -4.32
N MET A 140 -5.75 3.15 -4.89
CA MET A 140 -5.68 2.27 -6.06
C MET A 140 -5.68 0.81 -5.62
N ARG A 141 -6.69 0.05 -6.04
CA ARG A 141 -6.94 -1.33 -5.63
C ARG A 141 -6.45 -2.34 -6.65
N PHE A 142 -5.81 -3.38 -6.15
CA PHE A 142 -5.42 -4.57 -6.88
C PHE A 142 -6.06 -5.80 -6.21
N TYR A 143 -6.83 -6.56 -6.97
CA TYR A 143 -7.38 -7.83 -6.52
C TYR A 143 -6.35 -8.94 -6.70
N VAL A 144 -6.22 -9.76 -5.66
CA VAL A 144 -5.32 -10.91 -5.62
C VAL A 144 -6.16 -12.17 -5.74
N GLU A 145 -5.95 -12.89 -6.82
CA GLU A 145 -6.69 -14.09 -7.15
C GLU A 145 -5.76 -15.21 -7.61
N ARG A 146 -6.33 -16.40 -7.74
CA ARG A 146 -5.66 -17.54 -8.36
C ARG A 146 -6.52 -18.03 -9.51
N ASP A 147 -5.91 -18.27 -10.66
CA ASP A 147 -6.60 -18.87 -11.81
C ASP A 147 -6.84 -20.37 -11.60
N ASP A 148 -7.47 -21.01 -12.59
CA ASP A 148 -7.78 -22.43 -12.58
C ASP A 148 -6.53 -23.33 -12.46
N ASP A 149 -5.34 -22.80 -12.81
CA ASP A 149 -4.04 -23.47 -12.72
C ASP A 149 -3.32 -23.18 -11.38
N ASP A 150 -4.02 -22.59 -10.40
CA ASP A 150 -3.51 -22.12 -9.11
C ASP A 150 -2.43 -21.02 -9.19
N ARG A 151 -2.31 -20.36 -10.35
CA ARG A 151 -1.32 -19.31 -10.58
C ARG A 151 -1.84 -18.00 -10.03
N LEU A 152 -0.93 -17.25 -9.41
CA LEU A 152 -1.24 -15.93 -8.87
C LEU A 152 -1.57 -14.95 -10.01
N VAL A 153 -2.75 -14.34 -9.92
CA VAL A 153 -3.19 -13.27 -10.81
C VAL A 153 -3.48 -12.04 -9.97
N VAL A 154 -2.85 -10.92 -10.32
CA VAL A 154 -3.10 -9.62 -9.69
C VAL A 154 -3.77 -8.72 -10.70
N ARG A 155 -5.03 -8.37 -10.47
CA ARG A 155 -5.84 -7.57 -11.39
C ARG A 155 -6.05 -6.16 -10.83
N PHE A 156 -5.72 -5.16 -11.64
CA PHE A 156 -6.11 -3.78 -11.38
C PHE A 156 -7.60 -3.59 -11.69
N GLU A 157 -8.34 -2.90 -10.83
CA GLU A 157 -9.74 -2.56 -11.06
C GLU A 157 -9.85 -1.30 -11.93
N GLU A 158 -9.96 -1.49 -13.24
CA GLU A 158 -10.15 -0.40 -14.19
C GLU A 158 -11.63 -0.03 -14.28
N GLY A 159 -12.07 1.00 -13.54
CA GLY A 159 -13.39 1.61 -13.76
C GLY A 159 -14.21 2.05 -12.54
N SER A 160 -13.85 1.70 -11.29
CA SER A 160 -14.73 1.98 -10.14
C SER A 160 -14.06 2.43 -8.82
N THR A 161 -12.74 2.52 -8.72
CA THR A 161 -12.10 2.66 -7.40
C THR A 161 -11.06 3.76 -7.30
N TYR A 162 -11.37 4.93 -7.86
CA TYR A 162 -10.96 6.16 -7.18
C TYR A 162 -11.89 6.34 -5.98
N PHE A 163 -11.63 5.63 -4.87
CA PHE A 163 -12.22 6.05 -3.60
C PHE A 163 -11.62 7.41 -3.29
N LEU A 164 -12.32 8.47 -3.67
CA LEU A 164 -12.07 9.77 -3.06
C LEU A 164 -12.12 9.51 -1.56
N ILE A 165 -11.08 9.92 -0.85
CA ILE A 165 -11.17 10.07 0.59
C ILE A 165 -12.14 11.24 0.78
N TYR A 166 -13.45 10.98 0.68
CA TYR A 166 -14.42 11.80 1.38
C TYR A 166 -14.02 11.66 2.83
N SER A 167 -13.63 12.78 3.42
CA SER A 167 -13.35 12.79 4.84
C SER A 167 -14.58 12.26 5.55
N ASP A 168 -14.42 11.16 6.30
CA ASP A 168 -15.07 11.05 7.59
C ASP A 168 -14.45 12.14 8.47
N ASP A 169 -14.71 13.41 8.13
CA ASP A 169 -14.78 14.46 9.11
C ASP A 169 -16.07 14.16 9.85
N THR A 170 -15.95 13.21 10.78
CA THR A 170 -16.64 13.32 12.04
C THR A 170 -16.48 14.77 12.50
N GLU A 171 -17.55 15.55 12.32
CA GLU A 171 -17.82 16.69 13.17
C GLU A 171 -17.79 16.16 14.62
N GLY A 172 -16.60 16.24 15.21
CA GLY A 172 -16.38 16.19 16.64
C GLY A 172 -16.13 17.62 17.13
N PRO A 173 -16.61 17.95 18.34
CA PRO A 173 -17.21 19.23 18.73
C PRO A 173 -16.31 20.47 18.66
#